data_AF-A0A1L3JJ68-F1
#
_entry.id   AF-A0A1L3JJ68-F1
#
_cell.length_a   1.000
_cell.length_b   1.000
_cell.length_c   1.000
_cell.angle_alpha   90.00
_cell.angle_beta   90.00
_cell.angle_gamma   90.00
#
_symmetry.space_group_name_H-M   'P 1'
#
loop_
_entity.id
_entity.type
_entity.pdbx_description
1 polymer ?
#
loop_
_entity_poly.entity_id
_entity_poly.type
_entity_poly.pdbx_seq_one_letter_code
_entity_poly.pdbx_strand_id
1 'polypeptide(L)'
;MSGLINQAKAQLWEIVNELSYAKCGNDKPNLEIALYEYGNDRISSESGFIRKVLHFSTDLDEISERLFSLTTNGGSEYCGKVIQTSINELEWGKNKGDLKMIFIAGNEPFTQGNVFYKDAITNAKENDVVVNTIFCGDYRTGVSGMWQDGATHGNGDYMTINHNKKIVHVVTPYDDEIIILNKRLNKTYVYYGNKGASKFASQYTQDMNAETLDEVVVVKRAVSKSSRLYNNKNWDLVDAEKEADFNYNKIKKTQLPKELQGKSTSEIKKYVKSKSEERAKIQKEIKELDKKRRVFVTKKQQEKTNKDELNSVMINAIKKQAKKKSYTW
;
A
#
# COMPACT_ATOMS: atom_id res chain seq x y z
N MET A 1 -5.48 2.27 19.39
CA MET A 1 -5.28 1.78 18.00
C MET A 1 -5.74 2.72 16.88
N SER A 2 -6.75 3.59 17.04
CA SER A 2 -7.23 4.44 15.93
C SER A 2 -6.14 5.35 15.33
N GLY A 3 -5.22 5.81 16.17
CA GLY A 3 -4.04 6.58 15.74
C GLY A 3 -3.13 5.80 14.77
N LEU A 4 -2.89 4.50 15.00
CA LEU A 4 -2.11 3.66 14.09
C LEU A 4 -2.81 3.56 12.73
N ILE A 5 -4.12 3.32 12.72
CA ILE A 5 -4.91 3.23 11.48
C ILE A 5 -4.80 4.53 10.68
N ASN A 6 -4.90 5.68 11.35
CA ASN A 6 -4.73 6.99 10.70
C ASN A 6 -3.31 7.18 10.16
N GLN A 7 -2.28 6.73 10.89
CA GLN A 7 -0.90 6.78 10.41
C GLN A 7 -0.70 5.88 9.18
N ALA A 8 -1.27 4.67 9.18
CA ALA A 8 -1.23 3.77 8.03
C ALA A 8 -1.90 4.39 6.80
N LYS A 9 -3.08 5.00 6.97
CA LYS A 9 -3.80 5.72 5.88
C LYS A 9 -2.93 6.82 5.26
N ALA A 10 -2.25 7.62 6.07
CA ALA A 10 -1.40 8.72 5.61
C ALA A 10 -0.06 8.26 4.99
N GLN A 11 0.38 7.03 5.27
CA GLN A 11 1.71 6.54 4.89
C GLN A 11 1.72 5.51 3.76
N LEU A 12 0.56 4.93 3.40
CA LEU A 12 0.43 3.97 2.30
C LEU A 12 1.18 4.41 1.03
N TRP A 13 0.94 5.64 0.58
CA TRP A 13 1.53 6.18 -0.65
C TRP A 13 3.05 6.33 -0.58
N GLU A 14 3.59 6.63 0.59
CA GLU A 14 5.04 6.74 0.78
C GLU A 14 5.72 5.37 0.67
N ILE A 15 5.13 4.33 1.27
CA ILE A 15 5.61 2.95 1.15
C ILE A 15 5.57 2.51 -0.31
N VAL A 16 4.46 2.76 -1.01
CA VAL A 16 4.32 2.46 -2.45
C VAL A 16 5.39 3.18 -3.27
N ASN A 17 5.60 4.48 -3.01
CA ASN A 17 6.59 5.29 -3.73
C ASN A 17 8.00 4.73 -3.54
N GLU A 18 8.39 4.42 -2.31
CA GLU A 18 9.71 3.87 -2.02
C GLU A 18 9.91 2.46 -2.60
N LEU A 19 8.87 1.62 -2.59
CA LEU A 19 8.91 0.29 -3.20
C LEU A 19 8.89 0.34 -4.74
N SER A 20 8.36 1.39 -5.34
CA SER A 20 8.30 1.52 -6.80
C SER A 20 9.69 1.59 -7.46
N TYR A 21 10.69 2.04 -6.71
CA TYR A 21 12.09 2.11 -7.12
C TYR A 21 12.84 0.79 -6.95
N ALA A 22 12.30 -0.15 -6.17
CA ALA A 22 12.97 -1.41 -5.89
C ALA A 22 13.15 -2.25 -7.16
N LYS A 23 14.29 -2.95 -7.24
CA LYS A 23 14.67 -3.89 -8.30
C LYS A 23 15.28 -5.14 -7.67
N CYS A 24 15.13 -6.29 -8.32
CA CYS A 24 15.82 -7.52 -7.97
C CYS A 24 16.55 -8.02 -9.22
N GLY A 25 17.87 -7.86 -9.27
CA GLY A 25 18.63 -8.02 -10.52
C GLY A 25 18.15 -7.01 -11.58
N ASN A 26 17.74 -7.51 -12.75
CA ASN A 26 17.16 -6.69 -13.82
C ASN A 26 15.65 -6.52 -13.70
N ASP A 27 15.00 -7.26 -12.79
CA ASP A 27 13.55 -7.30 -12.67
C ASP A 27 13.05 -6.20 -11.74
N LYS A 28 11.83 -5.74 -12.04
CA LYS A 28 11.10 -4.77 -11.24
C LYS A 28 9.92 -5.49 -10.56
N PRO A 29 10.03 -5.86 -9.27
CA PRO A 29 9.07 -6.72 -8.58
C PRO A 29 7.67 -6.08 -8.49
N ASN A 30 6.60 -6.86 -8.61
CA ASN A 30 5.27 -6.35 -8.28
C ASN A 30 5.11 -6.14 -6.77
N LEU A 31 4.09 -5.38 -6.37
CA LEU A 31 3.72 -5.17 -4.97
C LEU A 31 2.31 -5.71 -4.77
N GLU A 32 2.18 -6.62 -3.82
CA GLU A 32 0.90 -7.17 -3.38
C GLU A 32 0.73 -6.89 -1.88
N ILE A 33 -0.44 -6.40 -1.50
CA ILE A 33 -0.78 -6.11 -0.11
C ILE A 33 -2.06 -6.86 0.25
N ALA A 34 -2.01 -7.60 1.36
CA ALA A 34 -3.17 -8.16 2.03
C ALA A 34 -3.39 -7.40 3.35
N LEU A 35 -4.64 -7.36 3.82
CA LEU A 35 -5.00 -6.68 5.06
C LEU A 35 -5.81 -7.61 5.95
N TYR A 36 -5.37 -7.73 7.20
CA TYR A 36 -6.09 -8.41 8.26
C TYR A 36 -6.38 -7.42 9.38
N GLU A 37 -7.57 -7.53 9.94
CA GLU A 37 -7.93 -6.94 11.22
C GLU A 37 -8.09 -8.07 12.23
N TYR A 38 -7.63 -7.83 13.45
CA TYR A 38 -7.74 -8.78 14.54
C TYR A 38 -8.02 -8.04 15.85
N GLY A 39 -8.59 -8.75 16.83
CA GLY A 39 -8.79 -8.18 18.16
C GLY A 39 -9.96 -7.21 18.29
N ASN A 40 -10.81 -7.14 17.27
CA ASN A 40 -12.02 -6.33 17.29
C ASN A 40 -13.19 -7.17 17.82
N ASP A 41 -13.85 -6.70 18.87
CA ASP A 41 -14.90 -7.44 19.59
C ASP A 41 -16.17 -7.65 18.74
N ARG A 42 -16.28 -6.95 17.59
CA ARG A 42 -17.35 -7.18 16.60
C ARG A 42 -17.06 -8.36 15.67
N ILE A 43 -15.84 -8.89 15.69
CA ILE A 43 -15.48 -10.06 14.89
C ILE A 43 -15.91 -11.31 15.66
N SER A 44 -16.52 -12.26 14.96
CA SER A 44 -17.01 -13.51 15.57
C SER A 44 -15.89 -14.26 16.31
N SER A 45 -16.21 -14.80 17.47
CA SER A 45 -15.33 -15.71 18.20
C SER A 45 -15.05 -16.98 17.40
N GLU A 46 -15.96 -17.40 16.51
CA GLU A 46 -15.77 -18.55 15.60
C GLU A 46 -14.61 -18.35 14.64
N SER A 47 -14.37 -17.12 14.17
CA SER A 47 -13.19 -16.79 13.35
C SER A 47 -11.95 -16.49 14.20
N GLY A 48 -12.02 -16.70 15.52
CA GLY A 48 -10.96 -16.35 16.47
C GLY A 48 -10.72 -14.85 16.56
N PHE A 49 -11.77 -14.03 16.36
CA PHE A 49 -11.69 -12.57 16.30
C PHE A 49 -10.75 -12.04 15.19
N ILE A 50 -10.56 -12.84 14.13
CA ILE A 50 -9.79 -12.47 12.94
C ILE A 50 -10.72 -12.20 11.77
N ARG A 51 -10.44 -11.13 11.02
CA ARG A 51 -11.09 -10.82 9.75
C ARG A 51 -10.05 -10.52 8.69
N LYS A 52 -10.04 -11.31 7.62
CA LYS A 52 -9.37 -10.94 6.37
C LYS A 52 -10.16 -9.83 5.69
N VAL A 53 -9.58 -8.65 5.63
CA VAL A 53 -10.19 -7.46 5.04
C VAL A 53 -9.92 -7.41 3.54
N LEU A 54 -8.72 -7.84 3.13
CA LEU A 54 -8.28 -7.89 1.75
C LEU A 54 -7.32 -9.07 1.55
N HIS A 55 -7.55 -9.86 0.50
CA HIS A 55 -6.54 -10.81 -0.01
C HIS A 55 -5.34 -10.05 -0.60
N PHE A 56 -4.30 -10.75 -1.06
CA PHE A 56 -3.26 -10.07 -1.84
C PHE A 56 -3.89 -9.35 -3.05
N SER A 57 -3.64 -8.05 -3.13
CA SER A 57 -4.10 -7.19 -4.21
C SER A 57 -2.96 -6.31 -4.70
N THR A 58 -2.94 -6.06 -6.01
CA THR A 58 -2.09 -5.05 -6.65
C THR A 58 -2.84 -3.74 -6.88
N ASP A 59 -4.16 -3.70 -6.63
CA ASP A 59 -5.00 -2.52 -6.82
C ASP A 59 -4.85 -1.58 -5.62
N LEU A 60 -4.05 -0.53 -5.80
CA LEU A 60 -3.73 0.43 -4.75
C LEU A 60 -4.94 1.26 -4.30
N ASP A 61 -5.93 1.46 -5.16
CA ASP A 61 -7.16 2.16 -4.80
C ASP A 61 -8.06 1.26 -3.93
N GLU A 62 -8.14 -0.03 -4.24
CA GLU A 62 -8.82 -0.99 -3.38
C GLU A 62 -8.14 -1.15 -2.02
N ILE A 63 -6.80 -1.21 -1.99
CA ILE A 63 -6.04 -1.25 -0.73
C ILE A 63 -6.35 0.00 0.11
N SER A 64 -6.32 1.18 -0.51
CA SER A 64 -6.69 2.44 0.15
C SER A 64 -8.14 2.39 0.65
N GLU A 65 -9.10 1.98 -0.18
CA GLU A 65 -10.52 1.86 0.18
C GLU A 65 -10.71 0.98 1.43
N ARG A 66 -10.09 -0.21 1.43
CA ARG A 66 -10.15 -1.14 2.56
C ARG A 66 -9.53 -0.54 3.82
N LEU A 67 -8.37 0.09 3.70
CA LEU A 67 -7.70 0.74 4.82
C LEU A 67 -8.54 1.88 5.41
N PHE A 68 -9.18 2.69 4.56
CA PHE A 68 -10.09 3.76 4.97
C PHE A 68 -11.37 3.23 5.65
N SER A 69 -11.84 2.05 5.25
CA SER A 69 -13.01 1.40 5.86
C SER A 69 -12.76 0.82 7.27
N LEU A 70 -11.50 0.68 7.69
CA LEU A 70 -11.17 0.13 9.01
C LEU A 70 -11.56 1.08 10.14
N THR A 71 -12.17 0.50 11.17
CA THR A 71 -12.54 1.16 12.42
C THR A 71 -12.07 0.30 13.59
N THR A 72 -11.68 0.93 14.70
CA THR A 72 -11.20 0.19 15.88
C THR A 72 -12.32 -0.01 16.88
N ASN A 73 -12.53 -1.24 17.34
CA ASN A 73 -13.40 -1.52 18.49
C ASN A 73 -12.99 -2.83 19.18
N GLY A 74 -12.22 -2.78 20.26
CA GLY A 74 -11.82 -3.97 21.02
C GLY A 74 -10.48 -3.78 21.73
N GLY A 75 -10.01 -4.85 22.38
CA GLY A 75 -8.79 -4.82 23.20
C GLY A 75 -8.06 -6.16 23.37
N SER A 76 -8.34 -7.17 22.54
CA SER A 76 -7.62 -8.46 22.59
C SER A 76 -6.57 -8.54 21.48
N GLU A 77 -5.39 -9.10 21.75
CA GLU A 77 -4.29 -9.21 20.77
C GLU A 77 -4.01 -10.68 20.40
N TYR A 78 -4.86 -11.26 19.54
CA TYR A 78 -4.69 -12.64 19.07
C TYR A 78 -3.59 -12.77 17.99
N CYS A 79 -2.38 -12.33 18.31
CA CYS A 79 -1.25 -12.23 17.37
C CYS A 79 -0.85 -13.59 16.77
N GLY A 80 -0.72 -14.62 17.60
CA GLY A 80 -0.42 -15.98 17.10
C GLY A 80 -1.49 -16.49 16.13
N LYS A 81 -2.77 -16.21 16.43
CA LYS A 81 -3.89 -16.62 15.57
C LYS A 81 -3.88 -15.89 14.23
N VAL A 82 -3.72 -14.56 14.20
CA VAL A 82 -3.74 -13.80 12.92
C VAL A 82 -2.56 -14.17 12.03
N ILE A 83 -1.37 -14.38 12.60
CA ILE A 83 -0.19 -14.85 11.85
C ILE A 83 -0.52 -16.21 11.21
N GLN A 84 -0.95 -17.19 12.01
CA GLN A 84 -1.27 -18.53 11.51
C GLN A 84 -2.36 -18.49 10.43
N THR A 85 -3.43 -17.72 10.65
CA THR A 85 -4.52 -17.57 9.68
C THR A 85 -4.00 -16.96 8.37
N SER A 86 -3.16 -15.94 8.42
CA SER A 86 -2.59 -15.33 7.22
C SER A 86 -1.69 -16.28 6.42
N ILE A 87 -0.95 -17.16 7.10
CA ILE A 87 -0.13 -18.19 6.44
C ILE A 87 -1.00 -19.25 5.76
N ASN A 88 -2.12 -19.62 6.38
CA ASN A 88 -3.01 -20.66 5.84
C ASN A 88 -3.91 -20.17 4.69
N GLU A 89 -4.35 -18.91 4.73
CA GLU A 89 -5.37 -18.40 3.82
C GLU A 89 -4.86 -17.56 2.65
N LEU A 90 -3.64 -17.03 2.73
CA LEU A 90 -3.05 -16.22 1.67
C LEU A 90 -2.15 -17.05 0.77
N GLU A 91 -2.15 -16.71 -0.52
CA GLU A 91 -1.27 -17.32 -1.52
C GLU A 91 0.08 -16.62 -1.51
N TRP A 92 0.95 -16.97 -0.55
CA TRP A 92 2.29 -16.37 -0.39
C TRP A 92 3.29 -16.64 -1.53
N GLY A 93 2.89 -17.37 -2.58
CA GLY A 93 3.77 -17.77 -3.67
C GLY A 93 4.87 -18.76 -3.27
N LYS A 94 5.58 -19.31 -4.25
CA LYS A 94 6.67 -20.30 -4.05
C LYS A 94 8.04 -19.80 -4.49
N ASN A 95 8.12 -18.63 -5.12
CA ASN A 95 9.39 -18.09 -5.59
C ASN A 95 10.23 -17.61 -4.41
N LYS A 96 11.43 -18.18 -4.27
CA LYS A 96 12.38 -17.85 -3.18
C LYS A 96 12.94 -16.43 -3.31
N GLY A 97 12.92 -15.87 -4.52
CA GLY A 97 13.30 -14.47 -4.77
C GLY A 97 12.32 -13.47 -4.18
N ASP A 98 11.06 -13.85 -3.94
CA ASP A 98 10.03 -12.91 -3.47
C ASP A 98 10.32 -12.45 -2.04
N LEU A 99 10.25 -11.14 -1.81
CA LEU A 99 10.30 -10.57 -0.47
C LEU A 99 8.93 -10.68 0.22
N LYS A 100 8.79 -11.64 1.14
CA LYS A 100 7.55 -11.91 1.87
C LYS A 100 7.65 -11.48 3.31
N MET A 101 6.73 -10.63 3.75
CA MET A 101 6.78 -10.02 5.07
C MET A 101 5.37 -9.88 5.66
N ILE A 102 5.26 -10.13 6.96
CA ILE A 102 4.13 -9.72 7.79
C ILE A 102 4.60 -8.53 8.63
N PHE A 103 3.81 -7.46 8.63
CA PHE A 103 3.90 -6.40 9.64
C PHE A 103 2.67 -6.51 10.54
N ILE A 104 2.88 -6.94 11.78
CA ILE A 104 1.82 -7.03 12.80
C ILE A 104 1.98 -5.88 13.79
N ALA A 105 0.87 -5.24 14.14
CA ALA A 105 0.88 -4.03 14.96
C ALA A 105 -0.25 -4.04 15.99
N GLY A 106 0.08 -3.76 17.25
CA GLY A 106 -0.83 -3.89 18.38
C GLY A 106 -0.32 -3.18 19.64
N ASN A 107 -1.12 -3.16 20.70
CA ASN A 107 -0.80 -2.44 21.94
C ASN A 107 -0.96 -3.24 23.24
N GLU A 108 -1.37 -4.51 23.18
CA GLU A 108 -1.43 -5.43 24.33
C GLU A 108 -0.38 -6.56 24.20
N PRO A 109 -0.22 -7.44 25.21
CA PRO A 109 0.74 -8.54 25.11
C PRO A 109 0.55 -9.42 23.86
N PHE A 110 1.66 -9.73 23.18
CA PHE A 110 1.71 -10.55 21.96
C PHE A 110 1.33 -12.03 22.19
N THR A 111 1.17 -12.41 23.45
CA THR A 111 0.97 -13.78 23.93
C THR A 111 -0.50 -14.18 24.08
N GLN A 112 -1.46 -13.29 23.78
CA GLN A 112 -2.87 -13.61 24.00
C GLN A 112 -3.42 -14.64 23.01
N GLY A 113 -4.44 -15.38 23.47
CA GLY A 113 -5.14 -16.41 22.69
C GLY A 113 -4.56 -17.81 22.84
N ASN A 114 -5.23 -18.76 22.18
CA ASN A 114 -4.93 -20.19 22.30
C ASN A 114 -3.90 -20.68 21.25
N VAL A 115 -3.50 -19.83 20.31
CA VAL A 115 -2.47 -20.17 19.31
C VAL A 115 -1.14 -19.60 19.80
N PHE A 116 -0.19 -20.48 20.09
CA PHE A 116 1.12 -20.06 20.56
C PHE A 116 1.89 -19.37 19.42
N TYR A 117 2.31 -18.13 19.67
CA TYR A 117 2.89 -17.29 18.62
C TYR A 117 4.18 -17.86 18.04
N LYS A 118 4.96 -18.63 18.81
CA LYS A 118 6.21 -19.23 18.30
C LYS A 118 5.95 -20.30 17.25
N ASP A 119 4.88 -21.07 17.40
CA ASP A 119 4.50 -22.09 16.42
C ASP A 119 4.01 -21.41 15.14
N ALA A 120 3.15 -20.39 15.28
CA ALA A 120 2.68 -19.60 14.14
C ALA A 120 3.81 -18.91 13.37
N ILE A 121 4.80 -18.36 14.08
CA ILE A 121 5.98 -17.73 13.48
C ILE A 121 6.91 -18.76 12.84
N THR A 122 7.03 -19.95 13.43
CA THR A 122 7.79 -21.06 12.83
C THR A 122 7.18 -21.46 11.50
N ASN A 123 5.85 -21.61 11.45
CA ASN A 123 5.12 -21.89 10.21
C ASN A 123 5.30 -20.77 9.15
N ALA A 124 5.31 -19.50 9.58
CA ALA A 124 5.59 -18.38 8.68
C ALA A 124 7.01 -18.47 8.08
N LYS A 125 8.01 -18.82 8.89
CA LYS A 125 9.40 -18.98 8.45
C LYS A 125 9.61 -20.15 7.52
N GLU A 126 8.92 -21.26 7.74
CA GLU A 126 8.94 -22.40 6.81
C GLU A 126 8.40 -22.01 5.43
N ASN A 127 7.54 -21.00 5.36
CA ASN A 127 7.04 -20.38 4.12
C ASN A 127 7.90 -19.19 3.62
N ASP A 128 9.08 -18.98 4.22
CA ASP A 128 10.01 -17.89 3.90
C ASP A 128 9.38 -16.49 4.08
N VAL A 129 8.48 -16.37 5.06
CA VAL A 129 7.82 -15.12 5.45
C VAL A 129 8.49 -14.56 6.71
N VAL A 130 8.98 -13.33 6.61
CA VAL A 130 9.56 -12.59 7.76
C VAL A 130 8.45 -11.96 8.58
N VAL A 131 8.48 -12.10 9.91
CA VAL A 131 7.50 -11.47 10.80
C VAL A 131 8.13 -10.28 11.52
N ASN A 132 7.64 -9.09 11.18
CA ASN A 132 7.99 -7.81 11.78
C ASN A 132 6.91 -7.39 12.77
N THR A 133 7.30 -6.89 13.94
CA THR A 133 6.36 -6.52 15.00
C THR A 133 6.46 -5.04 15.32
N ILE A 134 5.30 -4.38 15.45
CA ILE A 134 5.18 -2.95 15.73
C ILE A 134 4.34 -2.76 16.99
N PHE A 135 4.98 -2.46 18.12
CA PHE A 135 4.26 -2.18 19.36
C PHE A 135 3.86 -0.70 19.44
N CYS A 136 2.57 -0.44 19.67
CA CYS A 136 1.98 0.88 19.73
C CYS A 136 2.07 1.48 21.14
N GLY A 137 3.28 1.67 21.66
CA GLY A 137 3.52 2.19 23.00
C GLY A 137 5.01 2.31 23.33
N ASP A 138 5.35 2.30 24.63
CA ASP A 138 6.74 2.32 25.08
C ASP A 138 7.51 1.06 24.67
N TYR A 139 8.79 1.24 24.33
CA TYR A 139 9.67 0.16 23.90
C TYR A 139 9.77 -0.97 24.93
N ARG A 140 9.98 -0.64 26.21
CA ARG A 140 10.15 -1.67 27.25
C ARG A 140 8.85 -2.43 27.50
N THR A 141 7.71 -1.76 27.41
CA THR A 141 6.41 -2.43 27.53
C THR A 141 6.21 -3.47 26.44
N GLY A 142 6.55 -3.16 25.18
CA GLY A 142 6.44 -4.14 24.10
C GLY A 142 7.44 -5.30 24.25
N VAL A 143 8.66 -5.05 24.75
CA VAL A 143 9.61 -6.12 25.12
C VAL A 143 9.00 -7.04 26.18
N SER A 144 8.48 -6.50 27.28
CA SER A 144 7.81 -7.27 28.33
C SER A 144 6.57 -8.01 27.83
N GLY A 145 5.87 -7.45 26.84
CA GLY A 145 4.74 -8.07 26.16
C GLY A 145 5.13 -9.06 25.05
N MET A 146 6.40 -9.45 24.94
CA MET A 146 6.93 -10.42 23.95
C MET A 146 6.89 -9.99 22.48
N TRP A 147 6.71 -8.69 22.19
CA TRP A 147 6.75 -8.18 20.81
C TRP A 147 8.16 -8.31 20.21
N GLN A 148 9.20 -8.01 20.99
CA GLN A 148 10.59 -8.18 20.55
C GLN A 148 10.96 -9.65 20.34
N ASP A 149 10.49 -10.52 21.24
CA ASP A 149 10.70 -11.97 21.12
C ASP A 149 10.06 -12.51 19.84
N GLY A 150 8.83 -12.10 19.54
CA GLY A 150 8.14 -12.43 18.29
C GLY A 150 8.92 -12.04 17.03
N ALA A 151 9.36 -10.77 16.93
CA ALA A 151 10.16 -10.32 15.78
C ALA A 151 11.48 -11.10 15.64
N THR A 152 12.17 -11.33 16.76
CA THR A 152 13.44 -12.06 16.78
C THR A 152 13.25 -13.49 16.29
N HIS A 153 12.23 -14.20 16.78
CA HIS A 153 11.88 -15.54 16.31
C HIS A 153 11.53 -15.55 14.83
N GLY A 154 10.88 -14.50 14.33
CA GLY A 154 10.42 -14.30 12.97
C GLY A 154 11.44 -13.75 11.96
N ASN A 155 12.72 -13.63 12.36
CA ASN A 155 13.80 -13.02 11.55
C ASN A 155 13.53 -11.57 11.11
N GLY A 156 12.59 -10.88 11.77
CA GLY A 156 12.18 -9.52 11.47
C GLY A 156 12.76 -8.51 12.44
N ASP A 157 12.23 -7.29 12.35
CA ASP A 157 12.58 -6.19 13.22
C ASP A 157 11.44 -5.90 14.21
N TYR A 158 11.83 -5.61 15.46
CA TYR A 158 10.94 -5.08 16.48
C TYR A 158 10.98 -3.56 16.45
N MET A 159 9.82 -2.94 16.34
CA MET A 159 9.65 -1.50 16.23
C MET A 159 8.62 -1.02 17.24
N THR A 160 8.74 0.23 17.65
CA THR A 160 7.71 0.92 18.43
C THR A 160 7.32 2.23 17.77
N ILE A 161 6.04 2.57 17.90
CA ILE A 161 5.54 3.86 17.41
C ILE A 161 4.73 4.56 18.51
N ASN A 162 4.84 5.87 18.57
CA ASN A 162 3.83 6.67 19.23
C ASN A 162 2.67 6.90 18.26
N HIS A 163 1.66 6.02 18.34
CA HIS A 163 0.51 6.06 17.46
C HIS A 163 -0.38 7.32 17.63
N ASN A 164 -0.18 8.09 18.71
CA ASN A 164 -0.88 9.36 18.96
C ASN A 164 -0.09 10.58 18.47
N LYS A 165 1.17 10.39 18.05
CA LYS A 165 1.98 11.48 17.51
C LYS A 165 1.49 11.86 16.12
N LYS A 166 1.28 13.16 15.91
CA LYS A 166 0.94 13.69 14.57
C LYS A 166 2.15 13.53 13.65
N ILE A 167 1.90 13.08 12.43
CA ILE A 167 2.92 13.01 11.38
C ILE A 167 3.27 14.45 10.99
N VAL A 168 4.56 14.77 10.93
CA VAL A 168 5.01 16.12 10.59
C VAL A 168 5.45 16.10 9.13
N HIS A 169 4.61 16.63 8.26
CA HIS A 169 4.94 16.70 6.84
C HIS A 169 5.83 17.90 6.51
N VAL A 170 6.79 17.69 5.61
CA VAL A 170 7.60 18.76 5.02
C VAL A 170 6.91 19.19 3.73
N VAL A 171 6.31 20.38 3.77
CA VAL A 171 5.77 21.05 2.58
C VAL A 171 6.94 21.54 1.71
N THR A 172 6.80 21.41 0.39
CA THR A 172 7.83 21.83 -0.56
C THR A 172 7.31 22.82 -1.60
N PRO A 173 8.17 23.63 -2.21
CA PRO A 173 7.78 24.53 -3.31
C PRO A 173 7.27 23.82 -4.57
N TYR A 174 7.29 22.49 -4.63
CA TYR A 174 6.88 21.70 -5.78
C TYR A 174 5.49 21.06 -5.60
N ASP A 175 4.93 21.13 -4.40
CA ASP A 175 3.73 20.39 -4.02
C ASP A 175 2.49 20.87 -4.82
N ASP A 176 2.28 22.19 -4.92
CA ASP A 176 1.20 22.80 -5.71
C ASP A 176 1.19 22.33 -7.17
N GLU A 177 2.36 22.32 -7.81
CA GLU A 177 2.49 21.93 -9.22
C GLU A 177 2.17 20.44 -9.40
N ILE A 178 2.61 19.58 -8.47
CA ILE A 178 2.26 18.15 -8.48
C ILE A 178 0.75 17.96 -8.31
N ILE A 179 0.09 18.75 -7.47
CA ILE A 179 -1.37 18.69 -7.27
C ILE A 179 -2.13 19.11 -8.54
N ILE A 180 -1.68 20.17 -9.21
CA ILE A 180 -2.24 20.61 -10.50
C ILE A 180 -2.07 19.50 -11.54
N LEU A 181 -0.90 18.87 -11.59
CA LEU A 181 -0.64 17.74 -12.48
C LEU A 181 -1.51 16.53 -12.14
N ASN A 182 -1.75 16.22 -10.87
CA ASN A 182 -2.67 15.14 -10.44
C ASN A 182 -4.10 15.38 -10.96
N LYS A 183 -4.61 16.61 -10.85
CA LYS A 183 -5.94 16.98 -11.38
C LYS A 183 -6.02 16.78 -12.90
N ARG A 184 -4.93 17.03 -13.62
CA ARG A 184 -4.83 16.74 -15.07
C ARG A 184 -4.73 15.24 -15.33
N LEU A 185 -3.92 14.51 -14.55
CA LEU A 185 -3.74 13.06 -14.64
C LEU A 185 -5.10 12.33 -14.54
N ASN A 186 -5.96 12.77 -13.62
CA ASN A 186 -7.32 12.23 -13.43
C ASN A 186 -8.18 12.27 -14.69
N LYS A 187 -7.98 13.28 -15.54
CA LYS A 187 -8.72 13.45 -16.81
C LYS A 187 -8.21 12.54 -17.92
N THR A 188 -7.18 11.73 -17.65
CA THR A 188 -6.61 10.78 -18.61
C THR A 188 -7.11 9.35 -18.44
N TYR A 189 -7.80 9.02 -17.35
CA TYR A 189 -8.39 7.68 -17.16
C TYR A 189 -9.64 7.50 -17.99
N VAL A 190 -9.76 6.34 -18.63
CA VAL A 190 -10.84 5.98 -19.55
C VAL A 190 -11.37 4.63 -19.13
N TYR A 191 -12.47 4.61 -18.38
CA TYR A 191 -12.94 3.36 -17.82
C TYR A 191 -13.46 2.37 -18.87
N TYR A 192 -13.46 1.08 -18.55
CA TYR A 192 -14.13 0.05 -19.36
C TYR A 192 -14.55 -1.16 -18.53
N GLY A 193 -15.41 -1.99 -19.13
CA GLY A 193 -15.86 -3.24 -18.52
C GLY A 193 -16.92 -3.03 -17.42
N ASN A 194 -17.44 -4.14 -16.91
CA ASN A 194 -18.56 -4.13 -15.94
C ASN A 194 -18.24 -3.36 -14.64
N LYS A 195 -16.98 -3.35 -14.22
CA LYS A 195 -16.53 -2.64 -13.01
C LYS A 195 -15.84 -1.30 -13.32
N GLY A 196 -15.81 -0.89 -14.59
CA GLY A 196 -15.09 0.30 -15.04
C GLY A 196 -15.54 1.57 -14.33
N ALA A 197 -16.84 1.87 -14.42
CA ALA A 197 -17.40 3.08 -13.84
C ALA A 197 -17.26 3.13 -12.31
N SER A 198 -17.45 2.01 -11.61
CA SER A 198 -17.31 1.95 -10.15
C SER A 198 -15.85 2.07 -9.70
N LYS A 199 -14.90 1.45 -10.40
CA LYS A 199 -13.47 1.59 -10.10
C LYS A 199 -12.95 3.00 -10.41
N PHE A 200 -13.39 3.62 -11.51
CA PHE A 200 -13.10 5.02 -11.80
C PHE A 200 -13.64 5.97 -10.72
N ALA A 201 -14.85 5.70 -10.22
CA ALA A 201 -15.41 6.44 -9.08
C ALA A 201 -14.62 6.18 -7.78
N SER A 202 -14.22 4.94 -7.50
CA SER A 202 -13.40 4.61 -6.32
C SER A 202 -12.07 5.34 -6.35
N GLN A 203 -11.40 5.43 -7.52
CA GLN A 203 -10.17 6.22 -7.69
C GLN A 203 -10.37 7.69 -7.26
N TYR A 204 -11.51 8.29 -7.62
CA TYR A 204 -11.85 9.66 -7.24
C TYR A 204 -12.11 9.77 -5.74
N THR A 205 -12.84 8.81 -5.15
CA THR A 205 -13.03 8.73 -3.71
C THR A 205 -11.70 8.62 -2.96
N GLN A 206 -10.72 7.88 -3.49
CA GLN A 206 -9.41 7.78 -2.86
C GLN A 206 -8.57 9.07 -2.99
N ASP A 207 -8.76 9.87 -4.05
CA ASP A 207 -8.19 11.22 -4.11
C ASP A 207 -8.80 12.11 -3.02
N MET A 208 -10.14 12.09 -2.85
CA MET A 208 -10.80 12.84 -1.76
C MET A 208 -10.33 12.39 -0.37
N ASN A 209 -10.18 11.08 -0.16
CA ASN A 209 -9.66 10.53 1.08
C ASN A 209 -8.25 11.07 1.39
N ALA A 210 -7.37 11.15 0.39
CA ALA A 210 -6.04 11.77 0.57
C ALA A 210 -6.15 13.25 0.94
N GLU A 211 -7.04 14.01 0.29
CA GLU A 211 -7.30 15.42 0.59
C GLU A 211 -7.79 15.63 2.02
N THR A 212 -8.61 14.73 2.57
CA THR A 212 -9.07 14.83 3.97
C THR A 212 -7.97 14.62 5.00
N LEU A 213 -6.86 14.00 4.63
CA LEU A 213 -5.73 13.74 5.54
C LEU A 213 -4.77 14.91 5.58
N ASP A 214 -4.18 15.26 4.45
CA ASP A 214 -3.19 16.35 4.31
C ASP A 214 -2.84 16.55 2.83
N GLU A 215 -2.49 17.78 2.45
CA GLU A 215 -2.01 18.11 1.10
C GLU A 215 -0.79 17.27 0.68
N VAL A 216 0.13 17.01 1.61
CA VAL A 216 1.31 16.18 1.34
C VAL A 216 0.92 14.72 1.05
N VAL A 217 -0.20 14.23 1.58
CA VAL A 217 -0.73 12.90 1.25
C VAL A 217 -1.26 12.88 -0.20
N VAL A 218 -1.90 13.97 -0.67
CA VAL A 218 -2.31 14.14 -2.07
C VAL A 218 -1.10 14.10 -3.00
N VAL A 219 -0.02 14.82 -2.65
CA VAL A 219 1.23 14.82 -3.42
C VAL A 219 1.82 13.42 -3.51
N LYS A 220 1.94 12.71 -2.38
CA LYS A 220 2.49 11.34 -2.37
C LYS A 220 1.65 10.39 -3.21
N ARG A 221 0.32 10.49 -3.15
CA ARG A 221 -0.59 9.72 -4.00
C ARG A 221 -0.40 10.03 -5.49
N ALA A 222 -0.27 11.31 -5.85
CA ALA A 222 0.01 11.73 -7.23
C ALA A 222 1.33 11.12 -7.75
N VAL A 223 2.37 11.08 -6.91
CA VAL A 223 3.62 10.39 -7.22
C VAL A 223 3.39 8.89 -7.43
N SER A 224 2.62 8.22 -6.55
CA SER A 224 2.28 6.80 -6.71
C SER A 224 1.57 6.53 -8.04
N LYS A 225 0.62 7.38 -8.44
CA LYS A 225 -0.13 7.31 -9.71
C LYS A 225 0.74 7.52 -10.95
N SER A 226 1.93 8.11 -10.78
CA SER A 226 2.94 8.22 -11.84
C SER A 226 3.87 7.00 -11.91
N SER A 227 3.89 6.16 -10.87
CA SER A 227 4.75 4.99 -10.79
C SER A 227 4.20 3.80 -11.58
N ARG A 228 5.03 2.77 -11.81
CA ARG A 228 4.59 1.54 -12.48
C ARG A 228 3.66 0.67 -11.61
N LEU A 229 3.69 0.86 -10.28
CA LEU A 229 2.92 0.04 -9.35
C LEU A 229 1.43 0.41 -9.38
N TYR A 230 1.12 1.63 -9.83
CA TYR A 230 -0.25 2.06 -10.05
C TYR A 230 -0.70 1.63 -11.45
N ASN A 231 -1.14 0.37 -11.56
CA ASN A 231 -1.63 -0.24 -12.79
C ASN A 231 -3.13 -0.54 -12.69
N ASN A 232 -3.92 0.04 -13.58
CA ASN A 232 -5.38 -0.08 -13.60
C ASN A 232 -5.92 -0.85 -14.80
N LYS A 233 -5.11 -1.74 -15.38
CA LYS A 233 -5.47 -2.49 -16.60
C LYS A 233 -6.82 -3.19 -16.57
N ASN A 234 -7.32 -3.56 -15.39
CA ASN A 234 -8.61 -4.25 -15.24
C ASN A 234 -9.83 -3.34 -15.45
N TRP A 235 -9.65 -2.01 -15.44
CA TRP A 235 -10.76 -1.07 -15.53
C TRP A 235 -10.45 0.20 -16.33
N ASP A 236 -9.19 0.52 -16.65
CA ASP A 236 -8.78 1.68 -17.44
C ASP A 236 -8.16 1.27 -18.80
N LEU A 237 -8.71 1.77 -19.91
CA LEU A 237 -8.29 1.42 -21.27
C LEU A 237 -6.85 1.81 -21.57
N VAL A 238 -6.38 2.93 -21.03
CA VAL A 238 -5.02 3.43 -21.30
C VAL A 238 -3.97 2.50 -20.68
N ASP A 239 -4.28 1.86 -19.57
CA ASP A 239 -3.40 0.83 -19.00
C ASP A 239 -3.65 -0.53 -19.65
N ALA A 240 -4.92 -0.88 -19.90
CA ALA A 240 -5.28 -2.15 -20.52
C ALA A 240 -4.67 -2.33 -21.91
N GLU A 241 -4.61 -1.28 -22.74
CA GLU A 241 -4.07 -1.39 -24.11
C GLU A 241 -2.58 -1.73 -24.18
N LYS A 242 -1.85 -1.63 -23.06
CA LYS A 242 -0.43 -1.98 -22.97
C LYS A 242 -0.22 -3.48 -22.76
N GLU A 243 -1.27 -4.21 -22.34
CA GLU A 243 -1.19 -5.64 -22.07
C GLU A 243 -1.26 -6.44 -23.37
N ALA A 244 -0.42 -7.47 -23.48
CA ALA A 244 -0.27 -8.25 -24.71
C ALA A 244 -1.55 -8.99 -25.13
N ASP A 245 -2.41 -9.34 -24.18
CA ASP A 245 -3.66 -10.09 -24.37
C ASP A 245 -4.90 -9.19 -24.55
N PHE A 246 -4.73 -7.87 -24.50
CA PHE A 246 -5.85 -6.92 -24.59
C PHE A 246 -6.45 -6.87 -26.00
N ASN A 247 -7.79 -6.86 -26.05
CA ASN A 247 -8.52 -6.83 -27.31
C ASN A 247 -9.76 -5.93 -27.25
N TYR A 248 -9.70 -4.81 -27.99
CA TYR A 248 -10.79 -3.85 -28.14
C TYR A 248 -12.12 -4.46 -28.62
N ASN A 249 -12.09 -5.55 -29.39
CA ASN A 249 -13.30 -6.21 -29.91
C ASN A 249 -14.08 -6.95 -28.83
N LYS A 250 -13.47 -7.25 -27.67
CA LYS A 250 -14.15 -7.90 -26.54
C LYS A 250 -14.93 -6.91 -25.67
N ILE A 251 -14.82 -5.61 -25.93
CA ILE A 251 -15.41 -4.57 -25.09
C ILE A 251 -16.83 -4.27 -25.56
N LYS A 252 -17.80 -4.39 -24.65
CA LYS A 252 -19.17 -3.96 -24.95
C LYS A 252 -19.24 -2.44 -24.94
N LYS A 253 -19.85 -1.84 -25.97
CA LYS A 253 -19.98 -0.38 -26.08
C LYS A 253 -20.71 0.24 -24.90
N THR A 254 -21.68 -0.47 -24.32
CA THR A 254 -22.42 -0.03 -23.12
C THR A 254 -21.56 0.02 -21.85
N GLN A 255 -20.38 -0.59 -21.85
CA GLN A 255 -19.42 -0.59 -20.73
C GLN A 255 -18.35 0.51 -20.87
N LEU A 256 -18.45 1.37 -21.89
CA LEU A 256 -17.56 2.49 -22.11
C LEU A 256 -18.18 3.80 -21.59
N PRO A 257 -17.37 4.85 -21.38
CA PRO A 257 -17.83 6.21 -21.18
C PRO A 257 -18.80 6.65 -22.26
N LYS A 258 -19.79 7.47 -21.88
CA LYS A 258 -20.89 7.92 -22.77
C LYS A 258 -20.36 8.48 -24.09
N GLU A 259 -19.29 9.25 -24.02
CA GLU A 259 -18.60 9.86 -25.15
C GLU A 259 -17.96 8.85 -26.12
N LEU A 260 -17.76 7.59 -25.71
CA LEU A 260 -17.15 6.52 -26.52
C LEU A 260 -18.15 5.45 -26.99
N GLN A 261 -19.37 5.38 -26.44
CA GLN A 261 -20.30 4.29 -26.75
C GLN A 261 -20.72 4.24 -28.22
N GLY A 262 -20.86 5.40 -28.87
CA GLY A 262 -21.20 5.52 -30.30
C GLY A 262 -20.01 5.47 -31.26
N LYS A 263 -18.77 5.34 -30.75
CA LYS A 263 -17.56 5.42 -31.57
C LYS A 263 -17.16 4.06 -32.15
N SER A 264 -16.60 4.08 -33.35
CA SER A 264 -15.95 2.91 -33.94
C SER A 264 -14.70 2.50 -33.16
N THR A 265 -14.22 1.27 -33.35
CA THR A 265 -13.00 0.79 -32.70
C THR A 265 -11.77 1.63 -33.06
N SER A 266 -11.68 2.12 -34.30
CA SER A 266 -10.59 3.00 -34.74
C SER A 266 -10.62 4.34 -34.00
N GLU A 267 -11.79 4.94 -33.84
CA GLU A 267 -11.95 6.19 -33.09
C GLU A 267 -11.63 6.03 -31.61
N ILE A 268 -12.04 4.92 -30.99
CA ILE A 268 -11.69 4.62 -29.60
C ILE A 268 -10.18 4.49 -29.46
N LYS A 269 -9.50 3.73 -30.33
CA LYS A 269 -8.03 3.61 -30.30
C LYS A 269 -7.34 4.97 -30.42
N LYS A 270 -7.82 5.84 -31.32
CA LYS A 270 -7.28 7.19 -31.48
C LYS A 270 -7.49 8.02 -30.21
N TYR A 271 -8.64 7.91 -29.56
CA TYR A 271 -8.94 8.59 -28.31
C TYR A 271 -8.03 8.10 -27.16
N VAL A 272 -7.93 6.78 -26.97
CA VAL A 272 -7.11 6.17 -25.91
C VAL A 272 -5.63 6.51 -26.12
N LYS A 273 -5.13 6.45 -27.37
CA LYS A 273 -3.76 6.87 -27.69
C LYS A 273 -3.49 8.33 -27.30
N SER A 274 -4.39 9.25 -27.61
CA SER A 274 -4.25 10.65 -27.21
C SER A 274 -4.20 10.81 -25.70
N LYS A 275 -5.03 10.07 -24.95
CA LYS A 275 -5.00 10.04 -23.48
C LYS A 275 -3.73 9.42 -22.93
N SER A 276 -3.19 8.40 -23.58
CA SER A 276 -1.94 7.74 -23.24
C SER A 276 -0.74 8.69 -23.38
N GLU A 277 -0.68 9.45 -24.48
CA GLU A 277 0.35 10.47 -24.72
C GLU A 277 0.28 11.61 -23.69
N GLU A 278 -0.94 12.12 -23.42
CA GLU A 278 -1.18 13.13 -22.38
C GLU A 278 -0.72 12.64 -21.00
N ARG A 279 -1.13 11.41 -20.63
CA ARG A 279 -0.76 10.77 -19.37
C ARG A 279 0.75 10.62 -19.23
N ALA A 280 1.43 10.12 -20.26
CA ALA A 280 2.88 9.91 -20.22
C ALA A 280 3.64 11.22 -19.98
N LYS A 281 3.19 12.33 -20.59
CA LYS A 281 3.77 13.66 -20.36
C LYS A 281 3.58 14.11 -18.91
N ILE A 282 2.36 14.01 -18.38
CA ILE A 282 2.04 14.41 -17.00
C ILE A 282 2.83 13.57 -15.99
N GLN A 283 2.87 12.25 -16.16
CA GLN A 283 3.61 11.36 -15.27
C GLN A 283 5.12 11.65 -15.30
N LYS A 284 5.68 12.04 -16.45
CA LYS A 284 7.08 12.48 -16.54
C LYS A 284 7.30 13.77 -15.76
N GLU A 285 6.43 14.77 -15.91
CA GLU A 285 6.51 16.04 -15.18
C GLU A 285 6.44 15.80 -13.65
N ILE A 286 5.48 14.99 -13.19
CA ILE A 286 5.37 14.59 -11.76
C ILE A 286 6.66 13.96 -11.25
N LYS A 287 7.27 13.04 -12.01
CA LYS A 287 8.52 12.37 -11.61
C LYS A 287 9.70 13.33 -11.49
N GLU A 288 9.82 14.30 -12.40
CA GLU A 288 10.90 15.28 -12.32
C GLU A 288 10.72 16.24 -11.14
N LEU A 289 9.47 16.60 -10.81
CA LEU A 289 9.17 17.38 -9.61
C LEU A 289 9.42 16.57 -8.33
N ASP A 290 9.02 15.31 -8.30
CA ASP A 290 9.25 14.43 -7.14
C ASP A 290 10.74 14.24 -6.85
N LYS A 291 11.61 14.14 -7.87
CA LYS A 291 13.06 14.12 -7.66
C LYS A 291 13.55 15.36 -6.90
N LYS A 292 13.11 16.55 -7.31
CA LYS A 292 13.45 17.82 -6.63
C LYS A 292 12.88 17.87 -5.22
N ARG A 293 11.63 17.42 -5.07
CA ARG A 293 10.93 17.30 -3.80
C ARG A 293 11.68 16.43 -2.81
N ARG A 294 12.11 15.22 -3.21
CA ARG A 294 12.87 14.30 -2.34
C ARG A 294 14.19 14.91 -1.87
N VAL A 295 14.94 15.57 -2.76
CA VAL A 295 16.18 16.29 -2.39
C VAL A 295 15.89 17.37 -1.35
N PHE A 296 14.83 18.16 -1.55
CA PHE A 296 14.42 19.20 -0.60
C PHE A 296 14.03 18.62 0.77
N VAL A 297 13.18 17.58 0.78
CA VAL A 297 12.73 16.92 2.01
C VAL A 297 13.91 16.32 2.77
N THR A 298 14.83 15.61 2.09
CA THR A 298 16.02 15.04 2.74
C THR A 298 16.88 16.13 3.38
N LYS A 299 17.12 17.25 2.67
CA LYS A 299 17.88 18.38 3.24
C LYS A 299 17.19 18.95 4.49
N LYS A 300 15.87 19.16 4.44
CA LYS A 300 15.08 19.67 5.58
C LYS A 300 14.98 18.69 6.76
N GLN A 301 15.00 17.39 6.49
CA GLN A 301 15.03 16.37 7.54
C GLN A 301 16.41 16.26 8.20
N GLN A 302 17.51 16.53 7.50
CA GLN A 302 18.84 16.64 8.14
C GLN A 302 18.92 17.84 9.09
N GLU A 303 18.18 18.91 8.80
CA GLU A 303 18.08 20.12 9.64
C GLU A 303 17.17 19.94 10.87
N LYS A 304 16.36 18.87 10.95
CA LYS A 304 15.38 18.63 12.03
C LYS A 304 15.53 17.23 12.63
N THR A 305 15.67 17.10 13.95
CA THR A 305 15.83 15.82 14.67
C THR A 305 14.56 14.93 14.69
N ASN A 306 13.47 15.31 14.03
CA ASN A 306 12.21 14.57 14.07
C ASN A 306 12.13 13.56 12.93
N LYS A 307 12.37 12.28 13.24
CA LYS A 307 12.10 11.16 12.34
C LYS A 307 10.61 10.81 12.37
N ASP A 308 9.97 10.76 11.21
CA ASP A 308 8.62 10.20 11.06
C ASP A 308 8.64 8.72 11.43
N GLU A 309 7.97 8.33 12.53
CA GLU A 309 8.22 7.05 13.21
C GLU A 309 7.77 5.83 12.38
N LEU A 310 6.47 5.67 12.07
CA LEU A 310 5.96 4.43 11.44
C LEU A 310 6.56 4.15 10.04
N ASN A 311 6.53 5.14 9.14
CA ASN A 311 7.01 4.93 7.77
C ASN A 311 8.53 4.69 7.73
N SER A 312 9.32 5.44 8.51
CA SER A 312 10.76 5.26 8.52
C SER A 312 11.13 3.88 9.06
N VAL A 313 10.46 3.39 10.11
CA VAL A 313 10.75 2.06 10.65
C VAL A 313 10.34 0.94 9.68
N MET A 314 9.16 1.04 9.04
CA MET A 314 8.72 0.05 8.05
C MET A 314 9.64 0.02 6.83
N ILE A 315 9.94 1.18 6.21
CA ILE A 315 10.84 1.23 5.05
C ILE A 315 12.24 0.72 5.40
N ASN A 316 12.76 1.05 6.58
CA ASN A 316 14.07 0.56 7.00
C ASN A 316 14.08 -0.97 7.17
N ALA A 317 13.05 -1.53 7.80
CA ALA A 317 12.90 -2.98 7.96
C ALA A 317 12.79 -3.68 6.58
N ILE A 318 11.93 -3.15 5.69
CA ILE A 318 11.79 -3.61 4.30
C ILE A 318 13.16 -3.57 3.60
N LYS A 319 13.86 -2.42 3.60
CA LYS A 319 15.16 -2.26 2.93
C LYS A 319 16.21 -3.22 3.48
N LYS A 320 16.26 -3.40 4.81
CA LYS A 320 17.17 -4.34 5.46
C LYS A 320 16.90 -5.79 5.04
N GLN A 321 15.64 -6.19 4.97
CA GLN A 321 15.24 -7.56 4.62
C GLN A 321 15.39 -7.82 3.12
N ALA A 322 15.03 -6.85 2.29
CA ALA A 322 15.16 -6.94 0.84
C ALA A 322 16.63 -7.07 0.38
N LYS A 323 17.57 -6.42 1.07
CA LYS A 323 19.01 -6.60 0.82
C LYS A 323 19.46 -8.05 0.94
N LYS A 324 18.86 -8.83 1.85
CA LYS A 324 19.15 -10.27 2.00
C LYS A 324 18.65 -11.09 0.80
N LYS A 325 17.72 -10.54 0.00
CA LYS A 325 17.19 -11.13 -1.23
C LYS A 325 17.67 -10.41 -2.50
N SER A 326 18.80 -9.70 -2.43
CA SER A 326 19.42 -9.01 -3.58
C SER A 326 18.57 -7.89 -4.19
N TYR A 327 17.65 -7.30 -3.42
CA TYR A 327 16.93 -6.11 -3.87
C TYR A 327 17.81 -4.85 -3.75
N THR A 328 17.67 -3.96 -4.72
CA THR A 328 18.33 -2.65 -4.81
C THR A 328 17.31 -1.54 -5.10
N TRP A 329 17.69 -0.28 -4.88
CA TRP A 329 16.87 0.92 -5.11
C TRP A 329 17.59 1.85 -6.09
#